data_AF-A0A3M9ZPY2-F1
#
_entry.id   AF-A0A3M9ZPY2-F1
#
_cell.length_a   1.000
_cell.length_b   1.000
_cell.length_c   1.000
_cell.angle_alpha   90.00
_cell.angle_beta   90.00
_cell.angle_gamma   90.00
#
_symmetry.space_group_name_H-M   'P 1'
#
loop_
_entity.id
_entity.type
_entity.pdbx_description
1 polymer ?
#
loop_
_entity_poly.entity_id
_entity_poly.type
_entity_poly.pdbx_seq_one_letter_code
_entity_poly.pdbx_strand_id
1 'polypeptide(L)'
;MDSSRRHLVIFLGAIACAGVVIATLVFPFWNLIREDVYEDTVILSNDGGTCYAETVDGIPKTITGCDVPAGTAVTLRYGEGLAWASIVEAR
;
A
#
# COMPACT_ATOMS: atom_id res chain seq x y z
N MET A 1 26.86 -38.45 24.54
CA MET A 1 25.80 -37.48 24.19
C MET A 1 24.88 -38.21 23.24
N ASP A 2 23.67 -38.53 23.70
CA ASP A 2 22.74 -39.42 23.01
C ASP A 2 22.45 -38.92 21.58
N SER A 3 22.41 -39.85 20.61
CA SER A 3 22.21 -39.55 19.17
C SER A 3 21.00 -38.66 18.94
N SER A 4 19.92 -38.91 19.70
CA SER A 4 18.69 -38.14 19.69
C SER A 4 18.90 -36.67 20.06
N ARG A 5 19.73 -36.40 21.07
CA ARG A 5 20.03 -35.03 21.52
C ARG A 5 20.83 -34.25 20.49
N ARG A 6 21.71 -34.90 19.72
CA ARG A 6 22.47 -34.25 18.63
C ARG A 6 21.56 -33.84 17.48
N HIS A 7 20.64 -34.72 17.06
CA HIS A 7 19.70 -34.40 16.00
C HIS A 7 18.74 -33.26 16.38
N LEU A 8 18.28 -33.23 17.63
CA LEU A 8 17.43 -32.14 18.12
C LEU A 8 18.11 -30.76 18.03
N VAL A 9 19.38 -30.67 18.43
CA VAL A 9 20.15 -29.42 18.39
C VAL A 9 20.36 -28.95 16.95
N ILE A 10 20.65 -29.87 16.02
CA ILE A 10 20.83 -29.54 14.60
C ILE A 10 19.52 -29.03 13.99
N PHE A 11 18.40 -29.69 14.31
CA PHE A 11 17.08 -29.31 13.80
C PHE A 11 16.68 -27.91 14.28
N LEU A 12 16.85 -27.62 15.58
CA LEU A 12 16.58 -26.30 16.14
C LEU A 12 17.49 -25.22 15.54
N GLY A 13 18.78 -25.53 15.35
CA GLY A 13 19.72 -24.62 14.70
C GLY A 13 19.32 -24.30 13.26
N ALA A 14 18.89 -25.30 12.49
CA ALA A 14 18.43 -25.12 11.12
C ALA A 14 17.17 -24.23 11.05
N ILE A 15 16.19 -24.44 11.94
CA ILE A 15 14.98 -23.59 12.00
C ILE A 15 15.33 -22.15 12.39
N ALA A 16 16.20 -21.95 13.37
CA ALA A 16 16.62 -20.61 13.78
C ALA A 16 17.33 -19.87 12.64
N CYS A 17 18.26 -20.52 11.94
CA CYS A 17 18.92 -19.95 10.77
C CYS A 17 17.94 -19.61 9.65
N ALA A 18 17.00 -20.51 9.34
CA ALA A 18 15.96 -20.25 8.34
C ALA A 18 15.08 -19.05 8.73
N GLY A 19 14.70 -18.95 10.00
CA GLY A 19 13.93 -17.81 10.53
C GLY A 19 14.66 -16.48 10.35
N VAL A 20 15.97 -16.44 10.63
CA VAL A 20 16.79 -15.23 10.44
C VAL A 20 16.89 -14.86 8.95
N VAL A 21 17.08 -15.83 8.06
CA VAL A 21 17.14 -15.57 6.61
C VAL A 21 15.81 -15.01 6.10
N ILE A 22 14.67 -15.57 6.52
CA ILE A 22 13.35 -15.05 6.13
C ILE A 22 13.12 -13.66 6.72
N ALA A 23 13.49 -13.43 7.99
CA ALA A 23 13.35 -12.13 8.65
C ALA A 23 14.22 -11.03 8.01
N THR A 24 15.35 -11.40 7.40
CA THR A 24 16.28 -10.43 6.80
C THR A 24 16.13 -10.27 5.30
N LEU A 25 15.61 -11.28 4.59
CA LEU A 25 15.48 -11.24 3.14
C LEU A 25 14.05 -11.15 2.64
N VAL A 26 13.04 -11.64 3.38
CA VAL A 26 11.63 -11.60 2.94
C VAL A 26 10.89 -10.45 3.62
N PHE A 27 11.05 -10.31 4.94
CA PHE A 27 10.40 -9.26 5.71
C PHE A 27 10.71 -7.82 5.27
N PRO A 28 11.94 -7.41 4.87
CA PRO A 28 12.16 -6.05 4.39
C PRO A 28 11.33 -5.71 3.16
N PHE A 29 10.86 -6.70 2.38
CA PHE A 29 9.96 -6.46 1.25
C PHE A 29 8.49 -6.26 1.66
N TRP A 30 8.05 -6.83 2.79
CA TRP A 30 6.69 -6.57 3.31
C TRP A 30 6.56 -5.14 3.83
N ASN A 31 7.67 -4.54 4.30
CA ASN A 31 7.75 -3.12 4.63
C ASN A 31 7.77 -2.19 3.40
N LEU A 32 7.85 -2.74 2.19
CA LEU A 32 7.75 -1.98 0.93
C LEU A 32 6.34 -2.05 0.31
N ILE A 33 5.41 -2.77 0.94
CA ILE A 33 4.00 -2.71 0.56
C ILE A 33 3.48 -1.37 1.07
N ARG A 34 3.38 -0.41 0.16
CA ARG A 34 2.95 0.95 0.42
C ARG A 34 1.59 0.95 1.12
N GLU A 35 1.45 1.79 2.14
CA GLU A 35 0.16 2.02 2.79
C GLU A 35 -0.79 2.72 1.80
N ASP A 36 -1.91 2.08 1.51
CA ASP A 36 -3.00 2.67 0.74
C ASP A 36 -3.82 3.56 1.68
N VAL A 37 -3.85 4.87 1.40
CA VAL A 37 -4.62 5.86 2.13
C VAL A 37 -6.00 6.00 1.48
N TYR A 38 -7.03 6.06 2.32
CA TYR A 38 -8.42 6.28 1.91
C TYR A 38 -8.89 7.63 2.45
N GLU A 39 -9.29 8.54 1.56
CA GLU A 39 -9.67 9.90 1.92
C GLU A 39 -10.91 10.36 1.17
N ASP A 40 -11.82 11.03 1.88
CA ASP A 40 -12.99 11.68 1.30
C ASP A 40 -12.63 13.09 0.85
N THR A 41 -12.66 13.33 -0.46
CA THR A 41 -12.29 14.61 -1.07
C THR A 41 -13.36 15.06 -2.06
N VAL A 42 -13.29 16.31 -2.49
CA VAL A 42 -14.17 16.85 -3.53
C VAL A 42 -13.40 17.01 -4.83
N ILE A 43 -13.98 16.61 -5.95
CA ILE A 43 -13.39 16.85 -7.27
C ILE A 43 -13.36 18.36 -7.57
N LEU A 44 -12.19 18.90 -7.84
CA LEU A 44 -11.98 20.33 -8.12
C LEU A 44 -12.25 20.68 -9.59
N SER A 45 -11.79 19.83 -10.50
CA SER A 45 -11.96 20.00 -11.95
C SER A 45 -12.12 18.65 -12.62
N ASN A 46 -12.90 18.63 -13.71
CA ASN A 46 -12.99 17.52 -14.64
C ASN A 46 -12.68 18.03 -16.05
N ASP A 47 -11.51 17.68 -16.56
CA ASP A 47 -11.06 18.01 -17.91
C ASP A 47 -11.19 16.78 -18.79
N GLY A 48 -12.36 16.62 -19.41
CA GLY A 48 -12.60 15.65 -20.48
C GLY A 48 -12.29 14.19 -20.10
N GLY A 49 -12.63 13.78 -18.87
CA GLY A 49 -12.38 12.43 -18.37
C GLY A 49 -11.16 12.30 -17.46
N THR A 50 -10.43 13.40 -17.19
CA THR A 50 -9.40 13.45 -16.15
C THR A 50 -9.86 14.36 -15.02
N CYS A 51 -10.01 13.80 -13.81
CA CYS A 51 -10.39 14.55 -12.63
C CYS A 51 -9.17 14.89 -11.76
N TYR A 52 -9.26 16.04 -11.10
CA TYR A 52 -8.27 16.52 -10.14
C TYR A 52 -8.89 16.70 -8.77
N ALA A 53 -8.21 16.21 -7.74
CA ALA A 53 -8.60 16.37 -6.34
C ALA A 53 -7.39 16.75 -5.49
N GLU A 54 -7.62 17.57 -4.47
CA GLU A 54 -6.62 17.85 -3.44
C GLU A 54 -6.80 16.87 -2.27
N THR A 55 -5.69 16.28 -1.85
CA THR A 55 -5.58 15.36 -0.71
C THR A 55 -4.78 16.00 0.42
N VAL A 56 -4.88 15.47 1.63
CA VAL A 56 -4.18 16.02 2.81
C VAL A 56 -2.65 16.07 2.69
N ASP A 57 -2.07 15.27 1.80
CA ASP A 57 -0.63 15.27 1.54
C ASP A 57 -0.16 16.49 0.71
N GLY A 58 -1.08 17.35 0.27
CA GLY A 58 -0.78 18.57 -0.48
C GLY A 58 -0.31 18.31 -1.91
N ILE A 59 -0.42 17.07 -2.41
CA ILE A 59 -0.07 16.71 -3.78
C ILE A 59 -1.37 16.44 -4.54
N PRO A 60 -1.75 17.27 -5.54
CA PRO A 60 -2.97 17.08 -6.30
C PRO A 60 -2.96 15.73 -7.01
N LYS A 61 -4.06 14.98 -6.85
CA LYS A 61 -4.24 13.65 -7.43
C LYS A 61 -4.97 13.74 -8.76
N THR A 62 -4.37 13.10 -9.75
CA THR A 62 -4.95 12.93 -11.08
C THR A 62 -5.65 11.58 -11.15
N ILE A 63 -6.91 11.59 -11.59
CA ILE A 63 -7.75 10.40 -11.75
C ILE A 63 -8.16 10.31 -13.21
N THR A 64 -7.66 9.29 -13.92
CA THR A 64 -8.01 9.05 -15.33
C THR A 64 -9.29 8.22 -15.45
N GLY A 65 -10.17 8.56 -16.40
CA GLY A 65 -11.43 7.85 -16.62
C GLY A 65 -12.51 8.24 -15.61
N CYS A 66 -12.55 9.50 -15.22
CA CYS A 66 -13.51 10.03 -14.26
C CYS A 66 -14.63 10.79 -14.99
N ASP A 67 -15.85 10.23 -14.93
CA ASP A 67 -17.07 10.83 -15.50
C ASP A 67 -17.88 11.63 -14.47
N VAL A 68 -17.28 11.92 -13.30
CA VAL A 68 -17.93 12.59 -12.18
C VAL A 68 -17.76 14.12 -12.32
N PRO A 69 -18.82 14.93 -12.15
CA PRO A 69 -18.70 16.38 -12.26
C PRO A 69 -17.90 16.98 -11.10
N ALA A 70 -17.26 18.12 -11.37
CA ALA A 70 -16.60 18.92 -10.34
C ALA A 70 -17.60 19.33 -9.24
N GLY A 71 -17.15 19.32 -7.98
CA GLY A 71 -17.99 19.57 -6.80
C GLY A 71 -18.58 18.30 -6.16
N THR A 72 -18.37 17.12 -6.74
CA THR A 72 -18.85 15.86 -6.17
C THR A 72 -17.89 15.33 -5.11
N ALA A 73 -18.44 14.83 -4.00
CA ALA A 73 -17.66 14.18 -2.95
C ALA A 73 -17.36 12.72 -3.33
N VAL A 74 -16.09 12.34 -3.31
CA VAL A 74 -15.61 11.01 -3.67
C VAL A 74 -14.61 10.50 -2.64
N THR A 75 -14.65 9.20 -2.40
CA THR A 75 -13.65 8.49 -1.60
C THR A 75 -12.54 8.03 -2.53
N LEU A 76 -11.36 8.60 -2.35
CA LEU A 76 -10.16 8.27 -3.10
C LEU A 76 -9.32 7.24 -2.34
N ARG A 77 -8.77 6.28 -3.09
CA ARG A 77 -7.67 5.44 -2.65
C ARG A 77 -6.41 5.85 -3.39
N TYR A 78 -5.37 6.19 -2.64
CA TYR A 78 -4.07 6.54 -3.18
C TYR A 78 -2.94 6.10 -2.24
N GLY A 79 -1.76 5.86 -2.77
CA GLY A 79 -0.58 5.64 -1.94
C GLY A 79 0.09 6.96 -1.59
N GLU A 80 0.59 7.09 -0.35
CA GLU A 80 1.30 8.29 0.10
C GLU A 80 2.42 8.69 -0.89
N GLY A 81 2.48 9.98 -1.24
CA GLY A 81 3.48 10.53 -2.15
C GLY A 81 3.24 10.25 -3.64
N LEU A 82 2.10 9.68 -4.04
CA LEU A 82 1.73 9.50 -5.46
C LEU A 82 0.86 10.65 -5.96
N ALA A 83 1.02 11.02 -7.24
CA ALA A 83 0.18 12.02 -7.90
C ALA A 83 -1.05 11.40 -8.60
N TRP A 84 -1.33 10.11 -8.39
CA TRP A 84 -2.46 9.41 -8.98
C TRP A 84 -3.32 8.76 -7.89
N ALA A 85 -4.62 8.68 -8.14
CA ALA A 85 -5.58 8.07 -7.22
C ALA A 85 -6.64 7.30 -8.01
N SER A 86 -7.32 6.38 -7.31
CA SER A 86 -8.50 5.67 -7.83
C SER A 86 -9.72 5.99 -6.97
N ILE A 87 -10.87 6.23 -7.61
CA ILE A 87 -12.14 6.41 -6.91
C ILE A 87 -12.64 5.03 -6.46
N VAL A 88 -12.93 4.89 -5.17
CA VAL A 88 -13.52 3.66 -4.58
C VAL A 88 -15.02 3.82 -4.43
N GLU A 89 -15.47 5.01 -4.05
CA GLU A 89 -16.88 5.33 -3.86
C GLU A 89 -17.13 6.78 -4.30
N ALA A 90 -18.28 7.03 -4.90
CA ALA A 90 -18.73 8.37 -5.30
C ALA A 90 -20.13 8.59 -4.70
N ARG A 91 -20.32 9.76 -4.07
CA ARG A 91 -21.56 10.08 -3.34
C ARG A 91 -22.36 11.18 -4.01
#